data_AF-A0A7Z9XDV7-F1
#
_entry.id   AF-A0A7Z9XDV7-F1
#
_cell.length_a   1.000
_cell.length_b   1.000
_cell.length_c   1.000
_cell.angle_alpha   90.00
_cell.angle_beta   90.00
_cell.angle_gamma   90.00
#
_symmetry.space_group_name_H-M   'P 1'
#
loop_
_entity.id
_entity.type
_entity.pdbx_description
1 polymer ?
#
loop_
_entity_poly.entity_id
_entity_poly.type
_entity_poly.pdbx_seq_one_letter_code
_entity_poly.pdbx_strand_id
1 'polypeptide(L)'
;MTNDQAMEGKLIDKVRLKNGLALELYDRSKRVAGDRWLVSFIARIEVNVTPEYFEGRHIPDVPFDAIRTALGDTATYHHEKARNFISETEKDEV
;
A
#
# COMPACT_ATOMS: atom_id res chain seq x y z
N MET A 1 -14.48 -1.19 -13.64
CA MET A 1 -13.16 -0.81 -14.18
C MET A 1 -12.29 -0.43 -12.99
N THR A 2 -11.68 -1.42 -12.35
CA THR A 2 -10.85 -1.17 -11.16
C THR A 2 -9.56 -0.52 -11.63
N ASN A 3 -9.26 0.64 -11.04
CA ASN A 3 -8.19 1.53 -11.45
C ASN A 3 -6.82 0.93 -11.08
N ASP A 4 -6.39 -0.09 -11.83
CA ASP A 4 -5.13 -0.82 -11.63
C ASP A 4 -3.91 -0.08 -12.23
N GLN A 5 -4.12 1.14 -12.71
CA GLN A 5 -3.14 1.95 -13.45
C GLN A 5 -2.23 2.81 -12.56
N ALA A 6 -2.11 2.53 -11.25
CA ALA A 6 -1.20 3.25 -10.35
C ALA A 6 0.02 2.44 -9.87
N MET A 7 0.12 1.16 -10.23
CA MET A 7 0.98 0.17 -9.53
C MET A 7 2.28 -0.19 -10.29
N GLU A 8 2.92 0.77 -10.97
CA GLU A 8 4.24 0.53 -11.57
C GLU A 8 5.33 0.55 -10.50
N GLY A 9 5.54 -0.60 -9.84
CA GLY A 9 6.61 -0.83 -8.89
C GLY A 9 7.08 -2.28 -8.93
N LYS A 10 8.38 -2.52 -8.76
CA LYS A 10 8.93 -3.86 -8.67
C LYS A 10 8.60 -4.44 -7.30
N LEU A 11 7.89 -5.55 -7.23
CA LEU A 11 7.73 -6.30 -5.98
C LEU A 11 9.11 -6.75 -5.50
N ILE A 12 9.49 -6.30 -4.31
CA ILE A 12 10.76 -6.62 -3.66
C ILE A 12 10.60 -7.81 -2.73
N ASP A 13 9.54 -7.81 -1.94
CA ASP A 13 9.30 -8.88 -0.97
C ASP A 13 7.81 -9.00 -0.60
N LYS A 14 7.45 -10.16 -0.05
CA LYS A 14 6.12 -10.44 0.50
C LYS A 14 6.25 -11.11 1.86
N VAL A 15 5.86 -10.38 2.90
CA VAL A 15 5.97 -10.80 4.30
C VAL A 15 4.60 -11.23 4.83
N ARG A 16 4.49 -12.43 5.40
CA ARG A 16 3.28 -12.85 6.13
C ARG A 16 3.30 -12.26 7.54
N LEU A 17 2.29 -11.48 7.88
CA LEU A 17 2.11 -10.91 9.22
C LEU A 17 1.48 -11.94 10.16
N LYS A 18 1.68 -11.77 11.47
CA LYS A 18 1.16 -12.67 12.51
C LYS A 18 -0.36 -12.80 12.50
N ASN A 19 -1.07 -11.77 12.05
CA ASN A 19 -2.53 -11.76 11.90
C ASN A 19 -3.01 -12.40 10.58
N GLY A 20 -2.12 -13.05 9.85
CA GLY A 20 -2.47 -13.71 8.59
C GLY A 20 -2.55 -12.77 7.39
N LEU A 21 -2.38 -11.44 7.53
CA LEU A 21 -2.31 -10.56 6.37
C LEU A 21 -0.99 -10.75 5.61
N ALA A 22 -1.00 -10.43 4.32
CA ALA A 22 0.21 -10.43 3.49
C ALA A 22 0.61 -8.98 3.18
N LEU A 23 1.81 -8.61 3.65
CA LEU A 23 2.42 -7.32 3.36
C LEU A 23 3.29 -7.45 2.12
N GLU A 24 2.99 -6.66 1.10
CA GLU A 24 3.73 -6.58 -0.16
C GLU A 24 4.58 -5.31 -0.16
N LEU A 25 5.86 -5.47 -0.46
CA LEU A 25 6.83 -4.38 -0.48
C LEU A 25 7.27 -4.11 -1.92
N TYR A 26 7.19 -2.87 -2.37
CA TYR A 26 7.51 -2.48 -3.73
C TYR A 26 8.57 -1.38 -3.78
N ASP A 27 9.48 -1.49 -4.74
CA ASP A 27 10.37 -0.42 -5.16
C ASP A 27 9.74 0.32 -6.34
N ARG A 28 9.50 1.62 -6.16
CA ARG A 28 8.99 2.55 -7.18
C ARG A 28 10.01 3.62 -7.54
N SER A 29 11.28 3.39 -7.22
CA SER A 29 12.35 4.31 -7.54
C SER A 29 12.49 4.48 -9.05
N LYS A 30 12.62 5.72 -9.49
CA LYS A 30 12.76 6.06 -10.91
C LYS A 30 13.64 7.28 -11.11
N ARG A 31 14.32 7.34 -12.25
CA ARG A 31 15.04 8.54 -12.68
C ARG A 31 14.06 9.65 -13.01
N VAL A 32 14.37 10.87 -12.58
CA VAL A 32 13.55 12.07 -12.77
C VAL A 32 14.22 13.01 -13.78
N ALA A 33 15.52 13.29 -13.63
CA ALA A 33 16.29 14.10 -14.57
C ALA A 33 17.80 13.85 -14.40
N GLY A 34 18.52 13.54 -15.48
CA GLY A 34 19.96 13.28 -15.42
C GLY A 34 20.30 12.17 -14.43
N ASP A 35 21.12 12.51 -13.42
CA ASP A 35 21.54 11.65 -12.32
C ASP A 35 20.58 11.68 -11.11
N ARG A 36 19.45 12.39 -11.21
CA ARG A 36 18.51 12.58 -10.12
C ARG A 36 17.42 11.52 -10.11
N TRP A 37 17.29 10.89 -8.96
CA TRP A 37 16.33 9.85 -8.67
C TRP A 37 15.25 10.34 -7.71
N LEU A 38 14.04 9.86 -7.94
CA LEU A 38 13.06 9.63 -6.90
C LEU A 38 13.32 8.23 -6.38
N VAL A 39 13.59 8.10 -5.08
CA VAL A 39 13.63 6.81 -4.39
C VAL A 39 12.30 6.66 -3.65
N SER A 40 11.50 5.66 -4.02
CA SER A 40 10.18 5.44 -3.42
C SER A 40 9.98 3.98 -3.06
N PHE A 41 9.52 3.76 -1.84
CA PHE A 41 9.16 2.47 -1.28
C PHE A 41 7.68 2.46 -0.92
N ILE A 42 6.98 1.39 -1.29
CA ILE A 42 5.58 1.19 -0.91
C ILE A 42 5.43 -0.09 -0.10
N ALA A 43 4.72 0.03 1.02
CA ALA A 43 4.17 -1.06 1.79
C ALA A 43 2.65 -1.15 1.53
N ARG A 44 2.19 -2.29 1.03
CA ARG A 44 0.78 -2.54 0.68
C ARG A 44 0.24 -3.78 1.38
N ILE A 45 -1.00 -3.70 1.84
CA ILE A 45 -1.74 -4.86 2.34
C ILE A 45 -3.15 -4.82 1.74
N GLU A 46 -3.60 -5.96 1.21
CA GLU A 46 -5.00 -6.16 0.87
C GLU A 46 -5.73 -6.80 2.06
N VAL A 47 -6.84 -6.20 2.45
CA VAL A 47 -7.61 -6.59 3.64
C VAL A 47 -9.04 -6.86 3.22
N ASN A 48 -9.52 -8.08 3.41
CA ASN A 48 -10.92 -8.44 3.15
C ASN A 48 -11.86 -7.66 4.08
N VAL A 49 -12.89 -7.01 3.56
CA VAL A 49 -13.87 -6.30 4.39
C VAL A 49 -14.82 -7.33 4.99
N THR A 50 -14.62 -7.65 6.26
CA THR A 50 -15.33 -8.73 6.96
C THR A 50 -15.98 -8.21 8.25
N PRO A 51 -17.17 -8.72 8.66
CA PRO A 51 -17.86 -8.28 9.87
C PRO A 51 -17.04 -8.44 11.15
N GLU A 52 -16.15 -9.43 11.21
CA GLU A 52 -15.36 -9.81 12.38
C GLU A 52 -14.43 -8.67 12.84
N TYR A 53 -14.02 -7.76 11.95
CA TYR A 53 -13.22 -6.58 12.33
C TYR A 53 -13.99 -5.55 13.16
N PHE A 54 -15.32 -5.64 13.15
CA PHE A 54 -16.23 -4.68 13.74
C PHE A 54 -16.86 -5.20 15.04
N GLU A 55 -16.73 -6.49 15.34
CA GLU A 55 -17.23 -7.10 16.57
C GLU A 55 -16.57 -6.50 17.82
N GLY A 56 -17.38 -6.19 18.83
CA GLY A 56 -16.91 -5.64 20.10
C GLY A 56 -16.35 -4.22 20.04
N ARG A 57 -16.45 -3.52 18.90
CA ARG A 57 -16.03 -2.13 18.73
C ARG A 57 -17.24 -1.20 18.71
N HIS A 58 -17.13 -0.05 19.37
CA HIS A 58 -18.13 1.00 19.24
C HIS A 58 -18.00 1.65 17.86
N ILE A 59 -18.83 1.21 16.93
CA ILE A 59 -18.93 1.77 15.59
C ILE A 59 -20.19 2.63 15.60
N PRO A 60 -20.18 3.81 14.96
CA PRO A 60 -21.41 4.58 14.75
C PRO A 60 -22.48 3.68 14.08
N ASP A 61 -23.77 4.05 14.14
CA ASP A 61 -24.89 3.30 13.53
C ASP A 61 -24.80 3.27 11.97
N VAL A 62 -23.72 2.72 11.44
CA VAL A 62 -23.44 2.52 10.03
C VAL A 62 -23.61 1.03 9.76
N PRO A 63 -24.61 0.64 8.95
CA PRO A 63 -24.79 -0.75 8.56
C PRO A 63 -23.54 -1.29 7.85
N PHE A 64 -23.16 -2.54 8.13
CA PHE A 64 -22.02 -3.18 7.48
C PHE A 64 -22.14 -3.18 5.94
N ASP A 65 -23.34 -3.36 5.40
CA ASP A 65 -23.58 -3.29 3.96
C ASP A 65 -23.25 -1.91 3.37
N ALA A 66 -23.41 -0.82 4.14
CA ALA A 66 -23.00 0.51 3.70
C ALA A 66 -21.48 0.63 3.64
N ILE A 67 -20.76 0.04 4.60
CA ILE A 67 -19.29 -0.03 4.61
C ILE A 67 -18.81 -0.83 3.40
N ARG A 68 -19.38 -2.01 3.15
CA ARG A 68 -19.00 -2.86 2.00
C ARG A 68 -19.36 -2.21 0.67
N THR A 69 -20.48 -1.49 0.58
CA THR A 69 -20.83 -0.73 -0.64
C THR A 69 -19.82 0.38 -0.91
N ALA A 70 -19.30 1.03 0.13
CA ALA A 70 -18.32 2.10 -0.01
C ALA A 70 -16.91 1.59 -0.33
N LEU A 71 -16.47 0.49 0.29
CA LEU A 71 -15.09 -0.02 0.19
C LEU A 71 -14.91 -1.17 -0.80
N GLY A 72 -15.97 -1.90 -1.13
CA GLY A 72 -15.91 -3.18 -1.84
C GLY A 72 -15.61 -4.37 -0.91
N ASP A 73 -15.34 -5.53 -1.51
CA ASP A 73 -15.03 -6.77 -0.78
C ASP A 73 -13.62 -6.74 -0.14
N THR A 74 -12.74 -5.87 -0.64
CA THR A 74 -11.36 -5.71 -0.17
C THR A 74 -11.01 -4.24 -0.05
N ALA A 75 -10.41 -3.85 1.07
CA ALA A 75 -9.77 -2.56 1.25
C ALA A 75 -8.25 -2.70 1.08
N THR A 76 -7.61 -1.74 0.40
CA THR A 76 -6.15 -1.69 0.28
C THR A 76 -5.60 -0.69 1.30
N TYR A 77 -4.74 -1.17 2.20
CA TYR A 77 -3.85 -0.30 2.96
C TYR A 77 -2.60 0.00 2.12
N HIS A 78 -2.20 1.27 2.08
CA HIS A 78 -1.05 1.77 1.35
C HIS A 78 -0.25 2.72 2.23
N HIS A 79 1.05 2.48 2.36
CA HIS A 79 2.00 3.43 2.92
C HIS A 79 3.17 3.64 1.95
N GLU A 80 3.43 4.89 1.58
CA GLU A 80 4.56 5.27 0.73
C GLU A 80 5.59 6.07 1.54
N LYS A 81 6.86 5.72 1.38
CA LYS A 81 7.99 6.55 1.78
C LYS A 81 8.78 6.94 0.53
N ALA A 82 8.90 8.23 0.30
CA ALA A 82 9.60 8.77 -0.86
C ALA A 82 10.66 9.79 -0.44
N ARG A 83 11.81 9.76 -1.12
CA ARG A 83 12.80 10.83 -1.13
C ARG A 83 13.06 11.26 -2.56
N ASN A 84 13.00 12.57 -2.80
CA ASN A 84 13.18 13.16 -4.12
C ASN A 84 14.61 13.70 -4.28
N PHE A 85 15.04 13.85 -5.54
CA PHE A 85 16.31 14.50 -5.91
C PHE A 85 17.57 13.83 -5.33
N ILE A 86 17.52 12.52 -5.12
CA ILE A 86 18.67 11.73 -4.69
C ILE A 86 19.64 11.57 -5.88
N SER A 87 20.93 11.80 -5.67
CA SER A 87 21.92 11.53 -6.71
C SER A 87 22.07 10.03 -6.95
N GLU A 88 22.49 9.63 -8.15
CA GLU A 88 22.70 8.22 -8.48
C GLU A 88 23.70 7.53 -7.53
N THR A 89 24.70 8.25 -7.04
CA THR A 89 25.71 7.73 -6.10
C THR A 89 25.20 7.52 -4.68
N GLU A 90 24.12 8.21 -4.27
CA GLU A 90 23.55 8.14 -2.92
C GLU A 90 22.30 7.25 -2.86
N LYS A 91 21.77 6.82 -4.02
CA LYS A 91 20.48 6.13 -4.13
C LYS A 91 20.40 4.87 -3.26
N ASP A 92 21.46 4.08 -3.23
CA ASP A 92 21.49 2.80 -2.53
C ASP A 92 21.82 2.94 -1.03
N GLU A 93 22.04 4.17 -0.53
CA GLU A 93 22.31 4.49 0.88
C GLU A 93 21.07 4.97 1.65
N VAL A 94 19.94 5.14 0.95
CA VAL A 94 18.70 5.76 1.45
C VAL A 94 17.74 4.78 2.11
#